data_AF-A0A1F9VHS0-F1
#
_entry.id   AF-A0A1F9VHS0-F1
#
_cell.length_a   1.000
_cell.length_b   1.000
_cell.length_c   1.000
_cell.angle_alpha   90.00
_cell.angle_beta   90.00
_cell.angle_gamma   90.00
#
_symmetry.space_group_name_H-M   'P 1'
#
loop_
_entity.id
_entity.type
_entity.pdbx_description
1 polymer ?
#
loop_
_entity_poly.entity_id
_entity_poly.type
_entity_poly.pdbx_seq_one_letter_code
_entity_poly.pdbx_strand_id
1 'polypeptide(L)'
;MAIEKGIRLGTMTLAGLRKSGGLEAALKGFQRFYIGPEFCENLLGRGLCGEAAWLQEKGKKVCLLTPMISEKGAGLLDALFKDLLKLVKSGRLDPEGLEITANDFGAIELAKRNRLPFKLNAGRLLRNTVFNDCEKSLTVNNGLALDFFSELGINRYELSTIGAAPRINFNQGRRYGFDRRSFKITLYYPYLNLTSTRTCLVGMRDVPPEEAARGVACSRECLISSFELAHPSINEKMLIRGNTVFLEFAEQFYTSEKDLARINVDRLVYAPFP
;
A
#
# COMPACT_ATOMS: atom_id res chain seq x y z
N MET A 1 -19.49 -5.30 12.93
CA MET A 1 -18.17 -5.90 12.62
C MET A 1 -17.15 -4.87 13.04
N ALA A 2 -16.22 -5.21 13.92
CA ALA A 2 -15.19 -4.27 14.36
C ALA A 2 -14.20 -4.02 13.20
N ILE A 3 -13.84 -2.76 12.98
CA ILE A 3 -12.84 -2.39 11.97
C ILE A 3 -11.44 -2.78 12.47
N GLU A 4 -10.67 -3.51 11.64
CA GLU A 4 -9.25 -3.78 11.93
C GLU A 4 -8.44 -2.50 11.73
N LYS A 5 -7.63 -2.11 12.72
CA LYS A 5 -6.76 -0.93 12.64
C LYS A 5 -5.34 -1.34 12.30
N GLY A 6 -4.81 -0.76 11.25
CA GLY A 6 -3.44 -0.90 10.80
C GLY A 6 -2.66 0.41 10.86
N ILE A 7 -1.34 0.30 10.89
CA ILE A 7 -0.41 1.42 10.73
C ILE A 7 0.61 1.11 9.63
N ARG A 8 0.85 2.06 8.74
CA ARG A 8 1.90 2.02 7.72
C ARG A 8 3.15 2.70 8.23
N LEU A 9 4.23 1.94 8.35
CA LEU A 9 5.49 2.49 8.82
C LEU A 9 6.20 3.30 7.72
N GLY A 10 5.97 2.95 6.45
CA GLY A 10 6.57 3.63 5.31
C GLY A 10 8.10 3.55 5.38
N THR A 11 8.77 4.70 5.51
CA THR A 11 10.22 4.78 5.69
C THR A 11 10.68 4.74 7.15
N MET A 12 9.74 4.81 8.11
CA MET A 12 10.10 4.59 9.51
C MET A 12 10.39 3.12 9.73
N THR A 13 11.59 2.82 10.24
CA THR A 13 11.90 1.47 10.71
C THR A 13 11.34 1.28 12.12
N LEU A 14 11.18 0.02 12.56
CA LEU A 14 10.84 -0.27 13.95
C LEU A 14 11.87 0.31 14.94
N ALA A 15 13.15 0.36 14.53
CA ALA A 15 14.21 1.02 15.29
C ALA A 15 13.96 2.53 15.43
N GLY A 16 13.50 3.20 14.36
CA GLY A 16 13.10 4.61 14.39
C GLY A 16 11.94 4.86 15.34
N LEU A 17 10.89 4.03 15.27
CA LEU A 17 9.76 4.10 16.21
C LEU A 17 10.20 3.90 17.65
N ARG A 18 11.07 2.92 17.92
CA ARG A 18 11.61 2.69 19.26
C ARG A 18 12.38 3.91 19.77
N LYS A 19 13.25 4.50 18.94
CA LYS A 19 14.03 5.69 19.30
C LYS A 19 13.14 6.91 19.62
N SER A 20 12.03 7.05 18.91
CA SER A 20 11.04 8.12 19.15
C SER A 20 10.12 7.88 20.35
N GLY A 21 10.15 6.70 20.97
CA GLY A 21 9.21 6.30 22.02
C GLY A 21 7.81 5.90 21.53
N GLY A 22 7.53 5.99 20.21
CA GLY A 22 6.20 5.69 19.65
C GLY A 22 5.86 4.20 19.49
N LEU A 23 6.84 3.30 19.66
CA LEU A 23 6.65 1.86 19.39
C LEU A 23 5.60 1.20 20.30
N GLU A 24 5.65 1.47 21.62
CA GLU A 24 4.70 0.87 22.56
C GLU A 24 3.26 1.34 22.31
N ALA A 25 3.09 2.64 22.02
CA ALA A 25 1.80 3.19 21.64
C ALA A 25 1.26 2.54 20.35
N ALA A 26 2.13 2.34 19.34
CA ALA A 26 1.75 1.67 18.10
C ALA A 26 1.37 0.19 18.34
N LEU A 27 2.15 -0.54 19.15
CA LEU A 27 1.84 -1.92 19.52
C LEU A 27 0.53 -2.02 20.30
N LYS A 28 0.18 -1.04 21.14
CA LYS A 28 -1.11 -1.06 21.84
C LYS A 28 -2.28 -0.67 20.93
N GLY A 29 -2.07 0.29 20.03
CA GLY A 29 -3.12 0.91 19.22
C GLY A 29 -3.51 0.16 17.95
N PHE A 30 -2.62 -0.65 17.38
CA PHE A 30 -2.82 -1.29 16.07
C PHE A 30 -2.71 -2.82 16.14
N GLN A 31 -3.56 -3.48 15.35
CA GLN A 31 -3.53 -4.94 15.18
C GLN A 31 -2.62 -5.37 14.03
N ARG A 32 -2.48 -4.52 13.00
CA ARG A 32 -1.72 -4.82 11.78
C ARG A 32 -0.65 -3.76 11.48
N PHE A 33 0.51 -4.22 11.04
CA PHE A 33 1.62 -3.36 10.65
C PHE A 33 1.93 -3.53 9.16
N TYR A 34 1.95 -2.42 8.45
CA TYR A 34 2.29 -2.33 7.03
C TYR A 34 3.75 -1.90 6.90
N ILE A 35 4.57 -2.80 6.39
CA ILE A 35 6.03 -2.63 6.29
C ILE A 35 6.48 -2.78 4.85
N GLY A 36 7.65 -2.21 4.54
CA GLY A 36 8.22 -2.24 3.20
C GLY A 36 7.80 -1.05 2.33
N PRO A 37 8.51 -0.85 1.21
CA PRO A 37 8.26 0.27 0.32
C PRO A 37 7.09 -0.03 -0.62
N GLU A 38 6.15 0.91 -0.69
CA GLU A 38 4.97 0.78 -1.55
C GLU A 38 5.17 1.38 -2.94
N PHE A 39 6.01 2.40 -3.06
CA PHE A 39 6.10 3.19 -4.28
C PHE A 39 7.44 3.08 -5.01
N CYS A 40 8.55 2.77 -4.31
CA CYS A 40 9.88 2.83 -4.88
C CYS A 40 10.69 1.54 -4.66
N GLU A 41 11.09 0.88 -5.74
CA GLU A 41 11.94 -0.33 -5.67
C GLU A 41 13.33 -0.08 -5.07
N ASN A 42 13.87 1.14 -5.18
CA ASN A 42 15.19 1.45 -4.62
C ASN A 42 15.23 1.48 -3.08
N LEU A 43 14.04 1.48 -2.47
CA LEU A 43 13.85 1.35 -1.03
C LEU A 43 13.62 -0.11 -0.58
N LEU A 44 13.60 -1.08 -1.51
CA LEU A 44 13.58 -2.50 -1.15
C LEU A 44 14.88 -2.81 -0.43
N GLY A 45 14.77 -2.94 0.89
CA GLY A 45 15.90 -3.04 1.81
C GLY A 45 16.00 -4.41 2.45
N ARG A 46 17.18 -4.66 3.04
CA ARG A 46 17.41 -5.79 3.93
C ARG A 46 16.77 -5.48 5.28
N GLY A 47 16.20 -6.48 5.95
CA GLY A 47 15.63 -6.36 7.30
C GLY A 47 14.13 -6.55 7.41
N LEU A 48 13.36 -6.41 6.31
CA LEU A 48 11.90 -6.55 6.32
C LEU A 48 11.44 -7.91 6.87
N CYS A 49 12.14 -9.00 6.54
CA CYS A 49 11.84 -10.33 7.09
C CYS A 49 12.02 -10.39 8.62
N GLY A 50 13.06 -9.74 9.14
CA GLY A 50 13.32 -9.68 10.59
C GLY A 50 12.28 -8.84 11.31
N GLU A 51 11.89 -7.70 10.73
CA GLU A 51 10.80 -6.86 11.25
C GLU A 51 9.47 -7.60 11.25
N ALA A 52 9.14 -8.33 10.18
CA ALA A 52 7.93 -9.13 10.09
C ALA A 52 7.86 -10.21 11.19
N ALA A 53 8.93 -11.00 11.34
CA ALA A 53 9.00 -12.03 12.36
C ALA A 53 8.89 -11.45 13.78
N TRP A 54 9.59 -10.35 14.05
CA TRP A 54 9.54 -9.69 15.34
C TRP A 54 8.14 -9.15 15.67
N LEU A 55 7.44 -8.56 14.70
CA LEU A 55 6.07 -8.09 14.89
C LEU A 55 5.11 -9.24 15.19
N GLN A 56 5.25 -10.37 14.50
CA GLN A 56 4.44 -11.56 14.79
C GLN A 56 4.74 -12.17 16.15
N GLU A 57 6.00 -12.14 16.61
CA GLU A 57 6.36 -12.53 17.99
C GLU A 57 5.63 -11.66 19.04
N LYS A 58 5.32 -10.41 18.70
CA LYS A 58 4.49 -9.51 19.52
C LYS A 58 2.98 -9.66 19.28
N GLY A 59 2.55 -10.75 18.63
CA GLY A 59 1.15 -11.05 18.33
C GLY A 59 0.52 -10.13 17.30
N LYS A 60 1.33 -9.47 16.46
CA LYS A 60 0.84 -8.55 15.42
C LYS A 60 0.75 -9.21 14.06
N LYS A 61 -0.27 -8.84 13.30
CA LYS A 61 -0.36 -9.20 11.89
C LYS A 61 0.52 -8.26 11.07
N VAL A 62 1.05 -8.76 9.98
CA VAL A 62 1.95 -8.00 9.10
C VAL A 62 1.38 -7.96 7.69
N CYS A 63 1.53 -6.84 7.03
CA CYS A 63 1.30 -6.68 5.60
C CYS A 63 2.58 -6.15 4.97
N LEU A 64 3.20 -6.93 4.09
CA LEU A 64 4.38 -6.53 3.37
C LEU A 64 3.96 -5.82 2.08
N LEU A 65 4.36 -4.57 1.93
CA LEU A 65 4.14 -3.76 0.74
C LEU A 65 5.24 -4.03 -0.28
N THR A 66 4.85 -4.20 -1.55
CA THR A 66 5.80 -4.24 -2.67
C THR A 66 5.54 -3.05 -3.61
N PRO A 67 6.59 -2.47 -4.20
CA PRO A 67 6.45 -1.37 -5.16
C PRO A 67 6.25 -1.87 -6.59
N MET A 68 6.06 -0.94 -7.53
CA MET A 68 6.35 -1.21 -8.94
C MET A 68 7.82 -1.59 -9.11
N ILE A 69 8.07 -2.64 -9.89
CA ILE A 69 9.40 -3.26 -9.98
C ILE A 69 9.91 -3.29 -11.42
N SER A 70 11.22 -3.11 -11.55
CA SER A 70 12.01 -3.45 -12.74
C SER A 70 12.59 -4.87 -12.62
N GLU A 71 13.37 -5.31 -13.61
CA GLU A 71 14.18 -6.54 -13.49
C GLU A 71 15.09 -6.54 -12.25
N LYS A 72 15.68 -5.38 -11.92
CA LYS A 72 16.46 -5.21 -10.68
C LYS A 72 15.58 -5.41 -9.44
N GLY A 73 14.42 -4.75 -9.41
CA GLY A 73 13.45 -4.88 -8.32
C GLY A 73 12.94 -6.31 -8.15
N ALA A 74 12.70 -7.01 -9.27
CA ALA A 74 12.28 -8.40 -9.30
C ALA A 74 13.31 -9.32 -8.65
N GLY A 75 14.60 -9.15 -8.95
CA GLY A 75 15.68 -9.92 -8.29
C GLY A 75 15.74 -9.68 -6.78
N LEU A 76 15.58 -8.44 -6.33
CA LEU A 76 15.56 -8.10 -4.90
C LEU A 76 14.32 -8.68 -4.20
N LEU A 77 13.15 -8.60 -4.85
CA LEU A 77 11.90 -9.10 -4.31
C LEU A 77 11.88 -10.64 -4.23
N ASP A 78 12.41 -11.32 -5.25
CA ASP A 78 12.55 -12.78 -5.26
C ASP A 78 13.46 -13.27 -4.12
N ALA A 79 14.56 -12.57 -3.86
CA ALA A 79 15.43 -12.86 -2.71
C ALA A 79 14.69 -12.66 -1.38
N LEU A 80 13.94 -11.56 -1.24
CA LEU A 80 13.11 -11.29 -0.06
C LEU A 80 12.08 -12.41 0.18
N PHE A 81 11.38 -12.82 -0.87
CA PHE A 81 10.39 -13.90 -0.82
C PHE A 81 11.00 -15.24 -0.41
N LYS A 82 12.19 -15.59 -0.93
CA LYS A 82 12.93 -16.78 -0.50
C LYS A 82 13.31 -16.72 0.97
N ASP A 83 13.69 -15.56 1.47
CA ASP A 83 14.02 -15.39 2.90
C ASP A 83 12.77 -15.50 3.80
N LEU A 84 11.62 -14.97 3.37
CA LEU A 84 10.35 -15.19 4.07
C LEU A 84 10.00 -16.69 4.15
N LEU A 85 10.13 -17.42 3.04
CA LEU A 85 9.89 -18.86 3.01
C LEU A 85 10.81 -19.64 3.96
N LYS A 86 12.07 -19.24 4.12
CA LYS A 86 12.98 -19.84 5.12
C LYS A 86 12.48 -19.60 6.55
N LEU A 87 11.95 -18.41 6.84
CA LEU A 87 11.38 -18.12 8.15
C LEU A 87 10.11 -18.93 8.43
N VAL A 88 9.24 -19.10 7.42
CA VAL A 88 8.06 -19.98 7.53
C VAL A 88 8.49 -21.42 7.81
N LYS A 89 9.43 -21.96 7.02
CA LYS A 89 9.92 -23.35 7.19
C LYS A 89 10.57 -23.60 8.54
N SER A 90 11.19 -22.58 9.14
CA SER A 90 11.80 -22.66 10.48
C SER A 90 10.82 -22.37 11.62
N GLY A 91 9.54 -22.12 11.33
CA GLY A 91 8.52 -21.80 12.33
C GLY A 91 8.67 -20.42 12.98
N ARG A 92 9.52 -19.56 12.41
CA ARG A 92 9.76 -18.18 12.91
C ARG A 92 8.79 -17.15 12.37
N LEU A 93 7.93 -17.56 11.43
CA LEU A 93 6.94 -16.71 10.78
C LEU A 93 5.70 -17.53 10.50
N ASP A 94 4.56 -17.09 11.04
CA ASP A 94 3.25 -17.64 10.75
C ASP A 94 2.75 -17.11 9.41
N PRO A 95 2.49 -17.98 8.41
CA PRO A 95 1.99 -17.56 7.12
C PRO A 95 0.58 -16.94 7.18
N GLU A 96 -0.28 -17.33 8.12
CA GLU A 96 -1.62 -16.73 8.25
C GLU A 96 -1.58 -15.32 8.85
N GLY A 97 -0.54 -15.02 9.60
CA GLY A 97 -0.26 -13.69 10.16
C GLY A 97 0.39 -12.72 9.17
N LEU A 98 0.72 -13.13 7.94
CA LEU A 98 1.37 -12.30 6.92
C LEU A 98 0.52 -12.20 5.65
N GLU A 99 0.34 -10.97 5.17
CA GLU A 99 -0.21 -10.66 3.85
C GLU A 99 0.84 -9.95 3.00
N ILE A 100 0.73 -10.06 1.67
CA ILE A 100 1.53 -9.28 0.72
C ILE A 100 0.60 -8.40 -0.10
N THR A 101 0.88 -7.11 -0.11
CA THR A 101 0.21 -6.16 -1.01
C THR A 101 1.10 -5.89 -2.20
N ALA A 102 0.63 -6.29 -3.37
CA ALA A 102 1.32 -6.08 -4.64
C ALA A 102 0.85 -4.80 -5.33
N ASN A 103 1.80 -3.94 -5.72
CA ASN A 103 1.52 -2.78 -6.57
C ASN A 103 1.92 -2.99 -8.04
N ASP A 104 2.23 -4.23 -8.42
CA ASP A 104 2.67 -4.59 -9.77
C ASP A 104 2.33 -6.06 -10.07
N PHE A 105 1.96 -6.37 -11.32
CA PHE A 105 1.68 -7.74 -11.75
C PHE A 105 2.92 -8.65 -11.68
N GLY A 106 4.12 -8.11 -11.89
CA GLY A 106 5.38 -8.83 -11.70
C GLY A 106 5.57 -9.29 -10.26
N ALA A 107 5.14 -8.52 -9.26
CA ALA A 107 5.19 -8.94 -7.86
C ALA A 107 4.21 -10.08 -7.57
N ILE A 108 3.01 -10.05 -8.17
CA ILE A 108 2.00 -11.12 -8.08
C ILE A 108 2.56 -12.41 -8.71
N GLU A 109 3.10 -12.31 -9.92
CA GLU A 109 3.67 -13.46 -10.64
C GLU A 109 4.86 -14.06 -9.88
N LEU A 110 5.75 -13.24 -9.33
CA LEU A 110 6.85 -13.70 -8.49
C LEU A 110 6.36 -14.43 -7.23
N ALA A 111 5.31 -13.93 -6.57
CA ALA A 111 4.72 -14.58 -5.41
C ALA A 111 4.15 -15.97 -5.78
N LYS A 112 3.45 -16.06 -6.91
CA LYS A 112 2.89 -17.31 -7.45
C LYS A 112 4.00 -18.30 -7.84
N ARG A 113 5.03 -17.85 -8.56
CA ARG A 113 6.19 -18.66 -8.97
C ARG A 113 6.91 -19.26 -7.77
N ASN A 114 7.07 -18.47 -6.70
CA ASN A 114 7.69 -18.92 -5.45
C ASN A 114 6.73 -19.74 -4.57
N ARG A 115 5.47 -19.93 -4.98
CA ARG A 115 4.41 -20.63 -4.22
C ARG A 115 4.30 -20.11 -2.79
N LEU A 116 4.25 -18.78 -2.66
CA LEU A 116 4.15 -18.15 -1.35
C LEU A 116 2.85 -18.57 -0.64
N PRO A 117 2.92 -18.99 0.64
CA PRO A 117 1.74 -19.41 1.40
C PRO A 117 0.97 -18.20 1.98
N PHE A 118 1.19 -16.98 1.48
CA PHE A 118 0.65 -15.74 2.03
C PHE A 118 -0.53 -15.26 1.20
N LYS A 119 -1.50 -14.61 1.85
CA LYS A 119 -2.60 -13.95 1.14
C LYS A 119 -2.08 -12.75 0.35
N LEU A 120 -2.59 -12.58 -0.86
CA LEU A 120 -2.26 -11.47 -1.75
C LEU A 120 -3.36 -10.42 -1.73
N ASN A 121 -2.95 -9.15 -1.70
CA ASN A 121 -3.82 -7.98 -1.82
C ASN A 121 -3.39 -7.17 -3.05
N ALA A 122 -4.36 -6.52 -3.71
CA ALA A 122 -4.07 -5.52 -4.74
C ALA A 122 -3.83 -4.16 -4.07
N GLY A 123 -2.63 -3.62 -4.25
CA GLY A 123 -2.21 -2.34 -3.69
C GLY A 123 -2.85 -1.13 -4.38
N ARG A 124 -2.55 0.05 -3.82
CA ARG A 124 -3.12 1.33 -4.28
C ARG A 124 -2.78 1.69 -5.73
N LEU A 125 -1.75 1.08 -6.33
CA LEU A 125 -1.40 1.28 -7.74
C LEU A 125 -2.12 0.31 -8.70
N LEU A 126 -2.54 -0.87 -8.23
CA LEU A 126 -3.30 -1.83 -9.04
C LEU A 126 -4.81 -1.65 -8.93
N ARG A 127 -5.30 -0.87 -7.95
CA ARG A 127 -6.74 -0.67 -7.70
C ARG A 127 -7.49 -0.18 -8.94
N ASN A 128 -6.85 0.64 -9.79
CA ASN A 128 -7.50 1.31 -10.92
C ASN A 128 -7.91 0.34 -12.04
N THR A 129 -7.40 -0.89 -12.01
CA THR A 129 -7.84 -1.97 -12.90
C THR A 129 -9.26 -2.44 -12.56
N VAL A 130 -9.70 -2.26 -11.30
CA VAL A 130 -11.00 -2.73 -10.79
C VAL A 130 -11.94 -1.57 -10.49
N PHE A 131 -11.41 -0.52 -9.87
CA PHE A 131 -12.18 0.61 -9.41
C PHE A 131 -11.94 1.84 -10.27
N ASN A 132 -12.99 2.65 -10.42
CA ASN A 132 -12.92 4.01 -10.93
C ASN A 132 -13.33 4.98 -9.81
N ASP A 133 -12.41 5.87 -9.47
CA ASP A 133 -12.56 6.97 -8.53
C ASP A 133 -12.63 8.31 -9.27
N CYS A 134 -13.86 8.73 -9.62
CA CYS A 134 -14.12 10.04 -10.23
C CYS A 134 -14.95 10.92 -9.29
N GLU A 135 -14.50 12.15 -9.08
CA GLU A 135 -15.11 13.14 -8.18
C GLU A 135 -15.32 12.62 -6.74
N LYS A 136 -16.55 12.16 -6.46
CA LYS A 136 -17.03 11.65 -5.17
C LYS A 136 -17.66 10.28 -5.37
N SER A 137 -17.20 9.51 -6.34
CA SER A 137 -17.68 8.16 -6.63
C SER A 137 -16.57 7.14 -6.52
N LEU A 138 -16.92 5.94 -6.08
CA LEU A 138 -16.07 4.77 -6.08
C LEU A 138 -16.89 3.62 -6.67
N THR A 139 -16.59 3.26 -7.91
CA THR A 139 -17.37 2.27 -8.66
C THR A 139 -16.50 1.10 -9.07
N VAL A 140 -17.06 -0.10 -9.02
CA VAL A 140 -16.47 -1.27 -9.68
C VAL A 140 -16.89 -1.22 -11.15
N ASN A 141 -15.91 -1.30 -12.06
CA ASN A 141 -16.16 -1.16 -13.50
C ASN A 141 -17.01 -2.32 -14.05
N ASN A 142 -16.61 -3.56 -13.75
CA ASN A 142 -17.34 -4.79 -14.08
C ASN A 142 -16.85 -5.96 -13.22
N GLY A 143 -17.60 -7.06 -13.20
CA GLY A 143 -17.28 -8.27 -12.47
C GLY A 143 -16.06 -9.04 -13.00
N LEU A 144 -15.79 -8.97 -14.31
CA LEU A 144 -14.66 -9.69 -14.92
C LEU A 144 -13.32 -9.24 -14.33
N ALA A 145 -13.17 -7.95 -14.01
CA ALA A 145 -11.97 -7.46 -13.34
C ALA A 145 -11.82 -8.08 -11.94
N LEU A 146 -12.90 -8.20 -11.17
CA LEU A 146 -12.88 -8.85 -9.86
C LEU A 146 -12.60 -10.35 -9.98
N ASP A 147 -13.16 -11.02 -10.98
CA ASP A 147 -12.96 -12.45 -11.24
C ASP A 147 -11.50 -12.73 -11.59
N PHE A 148 -10.90 -11.92 -12.47
CA PHE A 148 -9.48 -12.00 -12.81
C PHE A 148 -8.57 -11.93 -11.58
N PHE A 149 -8.80 -10.96 -10.69
CA PHE A 149 -8.02 -10.87 -9.44
C PHE A 149 -8.35 -12.02 -8.46
N SER A 150 -9.59 -12.50 -8.44
CA SER A 150 -9.98 -13.64 -7.61
C SER A 150 -9.28 -14.94 -8.03
N GLU A 151 -9.09 -15.15 -9.34
CA GLU A 151 -8.29 -16.27 -9.88
C GLU A 151 -6.81 -16.19 -9.48
N LEU A 152 -6.31 -14.98 -9.22
CA LEU A 152 -4.98 -14.73 -8.66
C LEU A 152 -4.95 -14.86 -7.13
N GLY A 153 -6.07 -15.22 -6.49
CA GLY A 153 -6.21 -15.33 -5.04
C GLY A 153 -6.36 -13.97 -4.33
N ILE A 154 -6.69 -12.91 -5.06
CA ILE A 154 -6.81 -11.54 -4.54
C ILE A 154 -8.28 -11.16 -4.42
N ASN A 155 -8.73 -10.93 -3.19
CA ASN A 155 -10.07 -10.42 -2.88
C ASN A 155 -10.05 -9.16 -2.01
N ARG A 156 -8.86 -8.62 -1.70
CA ARG A 156 -8.69 -7.40 -0.91
C ARG A 156 -7.96 -6.36 -1.72
N TYR A 157 -8.51 -5.15 -1.68
CA TYR A 157 -8.03 -4.01 -2.44
C TYR A 157 -7.69 -2.87 -1.50
N GLU A 158 -6.58 -2.20 -1.80
CA GLU A 158 -6.09 -1.09 -1.03
C GLU A 158 -6.42 0.23 -1.72
N LEU A 159 -7.07 1.12 -0.98
CA LEU A 159 -7.54 2.39 -1.46
C LEU A 159 -7.10 3.49 -0.51
N SER A 160 -6.93 4.70 -1.05
CA SER A 160 -6.74 5.89 -0.24
C SER A 160 -8.08 6.58 0.01
N THR A 161 -8.19 7.28 1.14
CA THR A 161 -9.30 8.20 1.38
C THR A 161 -9.28 9.35 0.36
N ILE A 162 -10.47 9.83 -0.01
CA ILE A 162 -10.67 11.04 -0.82
C ILE A 162 -11.19 12.22 0.03
N GLY A 163 -11.10 12.10 1.36
CA GLY A 163 -11.59 13.12 2.30
C GLY A 163 -13.12 13.19 2.44
N ALA A 164 -13.87 12.35 1.72
CA ALA A 164 -15.33 12.27 1.81
C ALA A 164 -15.83 10.84 1.60
N ALA A 165 -17.06 10.56 2.06
CA ALA A 165 -17.73 9.30 1.77
C ALA A 165 -18.13 9.23 0.28
N PRO A 166 -17.65 8.24 -0.49
CA PRO A 166 -17.97 8.15 -1.91
C PRO A 166 -19.37 7.58 -2.15
N ARG A 167 -19.97 7.99 -3.27
CA ARG A 167 -21.11 7.31 -3.91
C ARG A 167 -20.61 5.98 -4.51
N ILE A 168 -21.32 4.89 -4.29
CA ILE A 168 -20.89 3.54 -4.71
C ILE A 168 -21.95 2.83 -5.55
N ASN A 169 -21.52 1.93 -6.45
CA ASN A 169 -22.41 1.02 -7.19
C ASN A 169 -22.53 -0.37 -6.54
N PHE A 170 -21.97 -0.60 -5.34
CA PHE A 170 -21.80 -1.95 -4.80
C PHE A 170 -23.13 -2.67 -4.51
N ASN A 171 -24.18 -1.93 -4.13
CA ASN A 171 -25.52 -2.50 -3.92
C ASN A 171 -26.21 -2.91 -5.24
N GLN A 172 -25.72 -2.41 -6.37
CA GLN A 172 -26.17 -2.78 -7.71
C GLN A 172 -25.22 -3.80 -8.37
N GLY A 173 -24.31 -4.43 -7.61
CA GLY A 173 -23.23 -5.26 -8.15
C GLY A 173 -23.69 -6.33 -9.13
N ARG A 174 -24.88 -6.94 -8.91
CA ARG A 174 -25.46 -7.93 -9.84
C ARG A 174 -25.63 -7.39 -11.26
N ARG A 175 -25.98 -6.10 -11.43
CA ARG A 175 -26.08 -5.44 -12.75
C ARG A 175 -24.73 -5.36 -13.47
N TYR A 176 -23.66 -5.32 -12.70
CA TYR A 176 -22.29 -5.21 -13.18
C TYR A 176 -21.53 -6.55 -13.12
N GLY A 177 -22.22 -7.65 -12.80
CA GLY A 177 -21.63 -9.00 -12.76
C GLY A 177 -20.83 -9.33 -11.51
N PHE A 178 -21.04 -8.67 -10.36
CA PHE A 178 -20.31 -8.98 -9.12
C PHE A 178 -21.21 -9.05 -7.88
N ASP A 179 -20.74 -9.77 -6.86
CA ASP A 179 -21.30 -9.70 -5.50
C ASP A 179 -20.45 -8.78 -4.64
N ARG A 180 -21.06 -7.86 -3.92
CA ARG A 180 -20.37 -7.03 -2.91
C ARG A 180 -19.57 -7.87 -1.90
N ARG A 181 -19.96 -9.12 -1.64
CA ARG A 181 -19.24 -10.02 -0.73
C ARG A 181 -17.96 -10.61 -1.31
N SER A 182 -17.74 -10.52 -2.63
CA SER A 182 -16.55 -11.09 -3.28
C SER A 182 -15.27 -10.32 -3.00
N PHE A 183 -15.35 -9.10 -2.45
CA PHE A 183 -14.18 -8.29 -2.17
C PHE A 183 -14.27 -7.52 -0.85
N LYS A 184 -13.10 -7.11 -0.36
CA LYS A 184 -12.90 -6.26 0.81
C LYS A 184 -12.03 -5.06 0.48
N ILE A 185 -12.23 -3.97 1.20
CA ILE A 185 -11.41 -2.77 1.07
C ILE A 185 -10.63 -2.51 2.34
N THR A 186 -9.34 -2.26 2.16
CA THR A 186 -8.48 -1.58 3.12
C THR A 186 -8.40 -0.11 2.73
N LEU A 187 -8.68 0.80 3.67
CA LEU A 187 -8.68 2.24 3.40
C LEU A 187 -7.57 2.95 4.18
N TYR A 188 -6.66 3.59 3.44
CA TYR A 188 -5.54 4.38 3.96
C TYR A 188 -5.95 5.83 4.22
N TYR A 189 -5.45 6.41 5.31
CA TYR A 189 -5.67 7.80 5.70
C TYR A 189 -4.42 8.35 6.42
N PRO A 190 -4.17 9.68 6.44
CA PRO A 190 -4.97 10.75 5.84
C PRO A 190 -4.62 11.04 4.37
N TYR A 191 -3.66 10.32 3.77
CA TYR A 191 -3.13 10.69 2.46
C TYR A 191 -3.79 9.97 1.29
N LEU A 192 -4.15 10.74 0.26
CA LEU A 192 -4.48 10.27 -1.08
C LEU A 192 -3.23 10.24 -1.94
N ASN A 193 -2.88 9.09 -2.52
CA ASN A 193 -1.87 9.05 -3.59
C ASN A 193 -2.51 9.53 -4.90
N LEU A 194 -2.06 10.67 -5.42
CA LEU A 194 -2.55 11.22 -6.69
C LEU A 194 -1.89 10.53 -7.88
N THR A 195 -0.56 10.46 -7.86
CA THR A 195 0.22 9.85 -8.92
C THR A 195 1.55 9.35 -8.38
N SER A 196 2.02 8.24 -8.96
CA SER A 196 3.32 7.65 -8.68
C SER A 196 4.03 7.39 -10.00
N THR A 197 5.29 7.80 -10.11
CA THR A 197 6.13 7.55 -11.28
C THR A 197 7.26 6.60 -10.90
N ARG A 198 8.14 6.23 -11.83
CA ARG A 198 9.34 5.42 -11.51
C ARG A 198 10.57 6.26 -11.15
N THR A 199 10.52 7.56 -11.43
CA THR A 199 11.61 8.51 -11.22
C THR A 199 11.22 9.45 -10.09
N CYS A 200 12.13 9.71 -9.14
CA CYS A 200 11.83 10.70 -8.11
C CYS A 200 11.61 12.08 -8.75
N LEU A 201 10.64 12.83 -8.24
CA LEU A 201 10.46 14.24 -8.66
C LEU A 201 11.47 15.16 -7.94
N VAL A 202 12.01 14.66 -6.82
CA VAL A 202 12.99 15.32 -5.97
C VAL A 202 14.36 14.68 -6.19
N GLY A 203 15.40 15.49 -6.31
CA GLY A 203 16.79 15.00 -6.38
C GLY A 203 17.24 14.61 -7.78
N MET A 204 16.36 14.72 -8.77
CA MET A 204 16.75 14.63 -10.17
C MET A 204 17.47 15.92 -10.56
N ARG A 205 18.60 15.77 -11.25
CA ARG A 205 19.17 16.89 -12.00
C ARG A 205 18.16 17.32 -13.05
N ASP A 206 18.18 18.59 -13.44
CA ASP A 206 17.45 19.04 -14.62
C ASP A 206 17.99 18.24 -15.82
N VAL A 207 17.16 17.30 -16.28
CA VAL A 207 17.41 16.51 -17.49
C VAL A 207 16.57 17.15 -18.59
N PRO A 208 17.18 17.65 -19.67
CA PRO A 208 16.45 18.20 -20.80
C PRO A 208 15.41 17.21 -21.35
N PRO A 209 14.28 17.67 -21.93
CA PRO A 209 13.25 16.79 -22.49
C PRO A 209 13.76 15.74 -23.49
N GLU A 210 14.84 16.07 -24.21
CA GLU A 210 15.53 15.23 -25.19
C GLU A 210 16.49 14.19 -24.57
N GLU A 211 16.82 14.33 -23.28
CA GLU A 211 17.72 13.43 -22.57
C GLU A 211 16.94 12.45 -21.67
N ALA A 212 17.45 11.24 -21.54
CA ALA A 212 16.89 10.28 -20.59
C ALA A 212 17.53 10.49 -19.21
N ALA A 213 16.70 10.43 -18.16
CA ALA A 213 17.13 10.32 -16.76
C ALA A 213 17.94 9.05 -16.43
N ARG A 214 18.41 8.32 -17.45
CA ARG A 214 19.09 7.03 -17.35
C ARG A 214 20.47 7.24 -16.72
N GLY A 215 20.77 6.48 -15.68
CA GLY A 215 22.07 6.53 -15.00
C GLY A 215 22.12 7.44 -13.76
N VAL A 216 21.05 8.19 -13.46
CA VAL A 216 20.97 8.92 -12.18
C VAL A 216 20.78 7.92 -11.04
N ALA A 217 21.75 7.85 -10.13
CA ALA A 217 21.71 6.96 -8.98
C ALA A 217 20.76 7.50 -7.90
N CYS A 218 19.99 6.62 -7.28
CA CYS A 218 19.09 6.99 -6.19
C CYS A 218 19.87 7.25 -4.89
N SER A 219 19.84 8.49 -4.41
CA SER A 219 20.46 8.92 -3.14
C SER A 219 19.52 8.77 -1.93
N ARG A 220 18.28 8.29 -2.12
CA ARG A 220 17.29 8.03 -1.06
C ARG A 220 16.93 9.24 -0.20
N GLU A 221 16.97 10.44 -0.76
CA GLU A 221 16.63 11.69 -0.05
C GLU A 221 15.20 11.66 0.50
N CYS A 222 14.29 10.93 -0.15
CA CYS A 222 12.91 10.71 0.32
C CYS A 222 12.80 10.04 1.70
N LEU A 223 13.88 9.44 2.22
CA LEU A 223 13.91 8.92 3.59
C LEU A 223 13.89 10.04 4.63
N ILE A 224 14.45 11.21 4.31
CA ILE A 224 14.63 12.32 5.25
C ILE A 224 13.80 13.56 4.93
N SER A 225 13.25 13.67 3.72
CA SER A 225 12.49 14.85 3.29
C SER A 225 11.21 14.52 2.50
N SER A 226 10.27 15.46 2.60
CA SER A 226 9.09 15.59 1.76
C SER A 226 8.91 17.08 1.44
N PHE A 227 8.34 17.38 0.28
CA PHE A 227 8.22 18.75 -0.23
C PHE A 227 6.76 19.12 -0.34
N GLU A 228 6.44 20.37 -0.05
CA GLU A 228 5.14 20.94 -0.35
C GLU A 228 5.19 21.57 -1.74
N LEU A 229 4.26 21.20 -2.61
CA LEU A 229 4.09 21.79 -3.93
C LEU A 229 2.89 22.73 -3.90
N ALA A 230 3.12 23.99 -4.24
CA ALA A 230 2.08 25.00 -4.42
C ALA A 230 2.05 25.44 -5.89
N HIS A 231 0.85 25.58 -6.45
CA HIS A 231 0.66 26.08 -7.82
C HIS A 231 -0.56 27.01 -7.86
N PRO A 232 -0.52 28.18 -8.54
CA PRO A 232 -1.62 29.15 -8.52
C PRO A 232 -2.99 28.63 -8.96
N SER A 233 -3.01 27.56 -9.76
CA SER A 233 -4.25 26.92 -10.26
C SER A 233 -4.71 25.71 -9.44
N ILE A 234 -3.98 25.33 -8.38
CA ILE A 234 -4.30 24.17 -7.54
C ILE A 234 -4.45 24.67 -6.11
N ASN A 235 -5.65 24.55 -5.56
CA ASN A 235 -5.96 25.05 -4.23
C ASN A 235 -5.52 24.08 -3.13
N GLU A 236 -5.40 22.80 -3.47
CA GLU A 236 -5.05 21.73 -2.56
C GLU A 236 -3.55 21.71 -2.28
N LYS A 237 -3.19 21.53 -1.01
CA LYS A 237 -1.81 21.31 -0.59
C LYS A 237 -1.33 19.94 -1.07
N MET A 238 -0.41 19.95 -2.03
CA MET A 238 0.22 18.74 -2.54
C MET A 238 1.51 18.47 -1.79
N LEU A 239 1.73 17.21 -1.42
CA LEU A 239 2.94 16.72 -0.78
C LEU A 239 3.67 15.78 -1.73
N ILE A 240 4.95 16.02 -1.95
CA ILE A 240 5.81 15.15 -2.76
C ILE A 240 6.74 14.40 -1.84
N ARG A 241 6.72 13.06 -1.94
CA ARG A 241 7.72 12.22 -1.29
C ARG A 241 8.29 11.21 -2.27
N GLY A 242 9.55 11.40 -2.63
CA GLY A 242 10.24 10.56 -3.62
C GLY A 242 9.58 10.65 -4.99
N ASN A 243 8.97 9.55 -5.42
CA ASN A 243 8.33 9.40 -6.73
C ASN A 243 6.79 9.49 -6.68
N THR A 244 6.21 9.90 -5.56
CA THR A 244 4.75 9.96 -5.39
C THR A 244 4.31 11.33 -4.90
N VAL A 245 3.19 11.80 -5.46
CA VAL A 245 2.48 13.02 -5.06
C VAL A 245 1.23 12.64 -4.27
N PHE A 246 0.98 13.36 -3.19
CA PHE A 246 -0.11 13.11 -2.26
C PHE A 246 -0.95 14.35 -2.00
N LEU A 247 -2.22 14.14 -1.67
CA LEU A 247 -3.05 15.12 -0.97
C LEU A 247 -3.28 14.66 0.46
N GLU A 248 -3.38 15.60 1.38
CA GLU A 248 -3.70 15.33 2.78
C GLU A 248 -5.17 15.66 3.08
N PHE A 249 -5.87 14.70 3.67
CA PHE A 249 -7.21 14.86 4.21
C PHE A 249 -7.18 14.56 5.71
N ALA A 250 -6.70 15.53 6.50
CA ALA A 250 -6.51 15.38 7.94
C ALA A 250 -7.84 15.19 8.70
N GLU A 251 -8.94 15.68 8.14
CA GLU A 251 -10.26 15.58 8.76
C GLU A 251 -10.82 14.16 8.67
N GLN A 252 -11.57 13.78 9.71
CA GLN A 252 -12.28 12.52 9.72
C GLN A 252 -13.40 12.55 8.67
N PHE A 253 -13.24 11.76 7.61
CA PHE A 253 -14.18 11.73 6.47
C PHE A 253 -15.39 10.78 6.66
N TYR A 254 -15.43 10.02 7.75
CA TYR A 254 -16.52 9.08 8.07
C TYR A 254 -17.11 9.38 9.45
N THR A 255 -18.44 9.35 9.57
CA THR A 255 -19.13 9.65 10.83
C THR A 255 -19.14 8.43 11.76
N SER A 256 -19.20 7.22 11.20
CA SER A 256 -19.26 5.97 11.95
C SER A 256 -18.61 4.80 11.21
N GLU A 257 -18.24 3.74 11.94
CA GLU A 257 -17.75 2.49 11.32
C GLU A 257 -18.80 1.82 10.39
N LYS A 258 -20.09 2.13 10.58
CA LYS A 258 -21.16 1.64 9.68
C LYS A 258 -21.04 2.23 8.27
N ASP A 259 -20.55 3.47 8.15
CA ASP A 259 -20.35 4.13 6.87
C ASP A 259 -19.22 3.46 6.08
N LEU A 260 -18.16 3.05 6.79
CA LEU A 260 -17.06 2.25 6.24
C LEU A 260 -17.55 0.88 5.77
N ALA A 261 -18.34 0.20 6.60
CA ALA A 261 -18.90 -1.09 6.21
C ALA A 261 -19.75 -0.98 4.94
N ARG A 262 -20.52 0.11 4.75
CA ARG A 262 -21.33 0.37 3.54
C ARG A 262 -20.48 0.36 2.26
N ILE A 263 -19.26 0.89 2.32
CA ILE A 263 -18.31 0.90 1.22
C ILE A 263 -17.33 -0.29 1.28
N ASN A 264 -17.71 -1.39 1.92
CA ASN A 264 -16.89 -2.62 2.05
C ASN A 264 -15.54 -2.45 2.75
N VAL A 265 -15.35 -1.36 3.49
CA VAL A 265 -14.15 -1.16 4.30
C VAL A 265 -14.31 -1.92 5.61
N ASP A 266 -13.41 -2.86 5.84
CA ASP A 266 -13.27 -3.59 7.12
C ASP A 266 -11.92 -3.35 7.80
N ARG A 267 -11.03 -2.60 7.14
CA ARG A 267 -9.69 -2.26 7.63
C ARG A 267 -9.37 -0.80 7.35
N LEU A 268 -8.92 -0.08 8.38
CA LEU A 268 -8.38 1.27 8.28
C LEU A 268 -6.87 1.25 8.51
N VAL A 269 -6.11 1.97 7.69
CA VAL A 269 -4.65 2.05 7.83
C VAL A 269 -4.22 3.49 8.00
N TYR A 270 -3.69 3.80 9.18
CA TYR A 270 -3.07 5.09 9.44
C TYR A 270 -1.69 5.14 8.78
N ALA A 271 -1.48 6.12 7.91
CA ALA A 271 -0.20 6.45 7.32
C ALA A 271 0.28 7.76 7.97
N PRO A 272 1.16 7.72 8.98
CA PRO A 272 1.68 8.94 9.63
C PRO A 272 2.46 9.83 8.66
N PHE A 273 2.93 9.28 7.54
CA PHE A 273 3.61 10.02 6.50
C PHE A 273 3.07 9.64 5.11
N PRO A 274 3.15 10.57 4.13
CA PRO A 274 2.96 10.23 2.72
C PRO A 274 3.95 9.13 2.29
#